data_AF-A0A354GZA4-F1
#
_entry.id   AF-A0A354GZA4-F1
#
_cell.length_a   1.000
_cell.length_b   1.000
_cell.length_c   1.000
_cell.angle_alpha   90.00
_cell.angle_beta   90.00
_cell.angle_gamma   90.00
#
_symmetry.space_group_name_H-M   'P 1'
#
loop_
_entity.id
_entity.type
_entity.pdbx_description
1 polymer ?
#
loop_
_entity_poly.entity_id
_entity_poly.type
_entity_poly.pdbx_seq_one_letter_code
_entity_poly.pdbx_strand_id
1 'polypeptide(L)'
;MAILVDTSVLGRLANRADVAHWVARNAIAELHRRGETLHLAPQNLVEFRNFATRPVKVNGLGLTASAADGLGKSFEAAFSLLAETPDIYPAWKSFLSGRLASSVSKFMTPGSWRSATPTGCRTC
;
A
#
# COMPACT_ATOMS: atom_id res chain seq x y z
N MET A 1 14.15 15.78 6.24
CA MET A 1 13.43 14.56 6.67
C MET A 1 13.30 13.63 5.47
N ALA A 2 13.29 12.31 5.68
CA ALA A 2 13.10 11.34 4.60
C ALA A 2 11.61 11.00 4.48
N ILE A 3 11.02 11.19 3.30
CA ILE A 3 9.59 10.97 3.05
C ILE A 3 9.42 9.88 2.00
N LEU A 4 8.71 8.82 2.35
CA LEU A 4 8.37 7.74 1.41
C LEU A 4 7.13 8.12 0.60
N VAL A 5 7.22 8.05 -0.73
CA VAL A 5 6.12 8.31 -1.66
C VAL A 5 5.35 7.01 -1.90
N ASP A 6 4.09 6.98 -1.47
CA ASP A 6 3.22 5.83 -1.63
C ASP A 6 2.75 5.62 -3.08
N THR A 7 2.41 4.39 -3.43
CA THR A 7 1.86 3.98 -4.73
C THR A 7 0.63 4.82 -5.12
N SER A 8 -0.23 5.14 -4.16
CA SER A 8 -1.44 5.91 -4.43
C SER A 8 -1.13 7.37 -4.81
N VAL A 9 0.01 7.91 -4.38
CA VAL A 9 0.49 9.24 -4.82
C VAL A 9 1.00 9.14 -6.25
N LEU A 10 1.80 8.12 -6.57
CA LEU A 10 2.27 7.87 -7.94
C LEU A 10 1.11 7.72 -8.94
N GLY A 11 0.08 6.97 -8.55
CA GLY A 11 -1.14 6.82 -9.34
C GLY A 11 -1.84 8.14 -9.64
N ARG A 12 -1.93 9.03 -8.65
CA ARG A 12 -2.51 10.38 -8.82
C ARG A 12 -1.64 11.29 -9.68
N LEU A 13 -0.31 11.21 -9.55
CA LEU A 13 0.61 11.95 -10.41
C LEU A 13 0.51 11.50 -11.87
N ALA A 14 0.33 10.20 -12.10
CA ALA A 14 0.16 9.63 -13.44
C ALA A 14 -1.21 9.94 -14.07
N ASN A 15 -2.26 10.16 -13.27
CA ASN A 15 -3.61 10.39 -13.75
C ASN A 15 -4.02 11.87 -13.62
N ARG A 16 -3.87 12.65 -14.69
CA ARG A 16 -4.29 14.07 -14.72
C ARG A 16 -5.80 14.28 -14.53
N ALA A 17 -6.62 13.26 -14.77
CA ALA A 17 -8.07 13.33 -14.57
C ALA A 17 -8.48 12.99 -13.12
N ASP A 18 -7.56 12.54 -12.27
CA ASP A 18 -7.84 12.30 -10.86
C ASP A 18 -8.10 13.64 -10.14
N VAL A 19 -9.17 13.71 -9.36
CA VAL A 19 -9.55 14.91 -8.60
C VAL A 19 -8.45 15.37 -7.63
N ALA A 20 -7.63 14.45 -7.15
CA ALA A 20 -6.52 14.71 -6.24
C ALA A 20 -5.17 14.85 -6.96
N HIS A 21 -5.14 14.87 -8.30
CA HIS A 21 -3.91 15.06 -9.09
C HIS A 21 -3.15 16.32 -8.65
N TRP A 22 -3.85 17.46 -8.61
CA TRP A 22 -3.25 18.75 -8.25
C TRP A 22 -2.79 18.80 -6.81
N VAL A 23 -3.52 18.14 -5.90
CA VAL A 23 -3.12 18.04 -4.49
C VAL A 23 -1.81 17.25 -4.38
N ALA A 24 -1.72 16.08 -5.02
CA ALA A 24 -0.50 15.27 -5.02
C ALA A 24 0.68 16.02 -5.65
N ARG A 25 0.46 16.65 -6.81
CA ARG A 25 1.49 17.41 -7.53
C ARG A 25 2.00 18.59 -6.72
N ASN A 26 1.11 19.34 -6.07
CA ASN A 26 1.50 20.49 -5.25
C ASN A 26 2.19 20.07 -3.95
N ALA A 27 1.77 18.95 -3.35
CA ALA A 27 2.46 18.40 -2.18
C ALA A 27 3.90 18.01 -2.52
N ILE A 28 4.13 17.31 -3.63
CA ILE A 28 5.49 16.96 -4.09
C ILE A 28 6.33 18.21 -4.35
N ALA A 29 5.75 19.21 -5.04
CA ALA A 29 6.43 20.47 -5.32
C ALA A 29 6.80 21.23 -4.03
N GLU A 30 5.92 21.25 -3.04
CA GLU A 30 6.17 21.90 -1.75
C GLU A 30 7.24 21.18 -0.94
N LEU A 31 7.21 19.84 -0.90
CA LEU A 31 8.25 19.04 -0.23
C LEU A 31 9.62 19.26 -0.89
N HIS A 32 9.65 19.32 -2.22
CA HIS A 32 10.87 19.65 -2.95
C HIS A 32 11.36 21.07 -2.62
N ARG A 33 10.48 22.08 -2.61
CA ARG A 33 10.80 23.47 -2.25
C ARG A 33 11.37 23.60 -0.84
N ARG A 34 10.92 22.74 0.08
CA ARG A 34 11.42 22.65 1.46
C ARG A 34 12.76 21.90 1.59
N GLY A 35 13.30 21.35 0.49
CA GLY A 35 14.53 20.58 0.49
C GLY A 35 14.38 19.19 1.12
N GLU A 36 13.15 18.66 1.18
CA GLU A 36 12.91 17.32 1.71
C GLU A 36 13.31 16.26 0.67
N THR A 37 13.86 15.14 1.14
CA THR A 37 14.22 14.02 0.28
C THR A 37 13.03 13.08 0.14
N LEU A 38 12.58 12.90 -1.10
CA LEU A 38 11.51 11.99 -1.46
C LEU A 38 12.09 10.65 -1.88
N HIS A 39 11.53 9.58 -1.35
CA HIS A 39 11.99 8.21 -1.53
C HIS A 39 10.92 7.32 -2.14
N LEU A 40 11.37 6.25 -2.80
CA LEU A 40 10.54 5.14 -3.26
C LEU A 40 11.01 3.83 -2.64
N ALA A 41 10.09 2.91 -2.41
CA ALA A 41 10.43 1.50 -2.27
C ALA A 41 10.23 0.77 -3.62
N PRO A 42 11.03 -0.24 -3.95
CA PRO A 42 10.81 -1.09 -5.12
C PRO A 42 9.38 -1.67 -5.15
N GLN A 43 8.84 -2.08 -4.00
CA GLN A 43 7.43 -2.47 -3.87
C GLN A 43 6.45 -1.42 -4.43
N ASN A 44 6.66 -0.11 -4.21
CA ASN A 44 5.76 0.93 -4.71
C ASN A 44 5.71 0.97 -6.25
N LEU A 45 6.84 0.71 -6.91
CA LEU A 45 6.93 0.68 -8.38
C LEU A 45 6.22 -0.55 -8.94
N VAL A 46 6.36 -1.71 -8.29
CA VAL A 46 5.66 -2.94 -8.68
C VAL A 46 4.14 -2.76 -8.55
N GLU A 47 3.68 -2.22 -7.42
CA GLU A 47 2.27 -1.93 -7.19
C GLU A 47 1.75 -0.88 -8.19
N PHE A 48 2.53 0.17 -8.46
CA PHE A 48 2.19 1.19 -9.44
C PHE A 48 2.01 0.57 -10.83
N ARG A 49 2.95 -0.28 -11.29
CA ARG A 49 2.87 -0.94 -12.59
C ARG A 49 1.59 -1.78 -12.72
N ASN A 50 1.25 -2.54 -11.69
CA ASN A 50 0.01 -3.33 -11.65
C ASN A 50 -1.23 -2.44 -11.69
N PHE A 51 -1.26 -1.35 -10.91
CA PHE A 51 -2.35 -0.38 -10.91
C PHE A 51 -2.51 0.35 -12.26
N ALA A 52 -1.39 0.79 -12.83
CA ALA A 52 -1.33 1.55 -14.08
C ALA A 52 -1.80 0.73 -15.28
N THR A 53 -1.45 -0.56 -15.33
CA THR A 53 -1.83 -1.46 -16.42
C THR A 53 -3.22 -2.07 -16.27
N ARG A 54 -3.78 -2.04 -15.06
CA ARG A 54 -5.14 -2.51 -14.80
C ARG A 54 -6.16 -1.72 -15.64
N PRO A 55 -7.19 -2.35 -16.24
CA PRO A 55 -8.19 -1.63 -17.03
C PRO A 55 -8.96 -0.58 -16.22
N VAL A 56 -9.35 0.51 -16.89
CA VAL A 56 -10.13 1.61 -16.28
C VAL A 56 -11.44 1.11 -15.65
N LYS A 57 -12.10 0.13 -16.29
CA LYS A 57 -13.36 -0.47 -15.80
C LYS A 57 -13.27 -1.11 -14.40
N VAL A 58 -12.07 -1.40 -13.91
CA VAL A 58 -11.82 -1.97 -12.58
C VAL A 58 -10.85 -1.09 -11.78
N ASN A 59 -10.97 0.23 -11.93
CA ASN A 59 -10.21 1.25 -11.20
C ASN A 59 -8.69 1.25 -11.46
N GLY A 60 -8.24 0.92 -12.67
CA GLY A 60 -6.85 1.15 -13.08
C GLY A 60 -6.71 2.33 -14.06
N LEU A 61 -5.51 2.53 -14.62
CA LEU A 61 -5.26 3.59 -15.60
C LEU A 61 -5.39 3.13 -17.06
N GLY A 62 -5.47 1.82 -17.31
CA GLY A 62 -5.57 1.24 -18.65
C GLY A 62 -4.34 1.50 -19.53
N LEU A 63 -3.18 1.78 -18.94
CA LEU A 63 -1.95 2.01 -19.68
C LEU A 63 -1.38 0.69 -20.23
N THR A 64 -0.64 0.79 -21.33
CA THR A 64 0.18 -0.33 -21.77
C THR A 64 1.32 -0.56 -20.77
N ALA A 65 1.86 -1.78 -20.74
CA ALA A 65 3.03 -2.11 -19.91
C ALA A 65 4.19 -1.15 -20.17
N SER A 66 4.50 -0.87 -21.45
CA SER A 66 5.58 0.06 -21.81
C SER A 66 5.34 1.50 -21.33
N ALA A 67 4.09 1.99 -21.39
CA ALA A 67 3.76 3.32 -20.87
C ALA A 67 3.89 3.37 -19.33
N ALA A 68 3.44 2.32 -18.64
CA ALA A 68 3.61 2.21 -17.18
C ALA A 68 5.09 2.15 -16.79
N ASP A 69 5.90 1.38 -17.51
CA ASP A 69 7.35 1.27 -17.27
C ASP A 69 8.07 2.61 -17.54
N GLY A 70 7.64 3.38 -18.55
CA GLY A 70 8.14 4.73 -18.83
C GLY A 70 7.85 5.73 -17.69
N LEU A 71 6.66 5.66 -17.10
CA LEU A 71 6.31 6.44 -15.91
C LEU A 71 7.11 5.99 -14.69
N GLY A 72 7.29 4.67 -14.49
CA GLY A 72 8.12 4.12 -13.43
C GLY A 72 9.55 4.68 -13.46
N LYS A 73 10.20 4.65 -14.63
CA LYS A 73 11.53 5.24 -14.84
C LYS A 73 11.57 6.74 -14.54
N SER A 74 10.50 7.46 -14.87
CA SER A 74 10.40 8.90 -14.57
C SER A 74 10.32 9.15 -13.06
N PHE A 75 9.63 8.27 -12.30
CA PHE A 75 9.59 8.34 -10.85
C PHE A 75 10.92 7.94 -10.21
N GLU A 76 11.59 6.91 -10.72
CA GLU A 76 12.95 6.52 -10.28
C GLU A 76 13.99 7.62 -10.51
N ALA A 77 13.83 8.41 -11.58
CA ALA A 77 14.69 9.57 -11.83
C ALA A 77 14.37 10.77 -10.91
N ALA A 78 13.12 10.87 -10.43
CA ALA A 78 12.66 11.99 -9.60
C ALA A 78 12.84 11.74 -8.09
N PHE A 79 12.87 10.49 -7.65
CA PHE A 79 12.87 10.11 -6.24
C PHE A 79 13.94 9.05 -5.94
N SER A 80 14.55 9.13 -4.75
CA SER A 80 15.62 8.21 -4.36
C SER A 80 15.07 6.83 -3.98
N LEU A 81 15.46 5.79 -4.71
CA LEU A 81 15.07 4.42 -4.41
C LEU A 81 15.76 3.90 -3.14
N LEU A 82 14.98 3.37 -2.20
CA LEU A 82 15.47 2.69 -1.01
C LEU A 82 15.80 1.24 -1.33
N ALA A 83 16.87 0.73 -0.72
CA ALA A 83 17.23 -0.68 -0.83
C ALA A 83 16.23 -1.57 -0.08
N GLU A 84 15.77 -2.65 -0.73
CA GLU A 84 15.07 -3.72 -0.02
C GLU A 84 16.07 -4.64 0.64
N THR A 85 16.07 -4.66 1.98
CA THR A 85 16.93 -5.53 2.78
C THR A 85 16.13 -6.71 3.35
N PRO A 86 16.79 -7.85 3.63
CA PRO A 86 16.13 -9.00 4.27
C PRO A 86 15.49 -8.67 5.64
N ASP A 87 15.95 -7.60 6.30
CA ASP A 87 15.48 -7.17 7.62
C ASP A 87 14.09 -6.52 7.59
N ILE A 88 13.64 -6.07 6.42
CA ILE A 88 12.34 -5.40 6.27
C ILE A 88 11.21 -6.32 6.74
N TYR A 89 11.09 -7.53 6.19
CA TYR A 89 9.98 -8.42 6.51
C TYR A 89 9.91 -8.82 8.00
N PRO A 90 11.02 -9.22 8.67
CA PRO A 90 11.04 -9.42 10.11
C PRO A 90 10.54 -8.20 10.91
N ALA A 91 10.95 -6.99 10.53
CA ALA A 91 10.51 -5.76 11.19
C ALA A 91 8.99 -5.55 11.05
N TRP A 92 8.45 -5.73 9.84
CA TRP A 92 6.99 -5.70 9.60
C TRP A 92 6.24 -6.74 10.41
N LYS A 93 6.75 -7.98 10.47
CA LYS A 93 6.13 -9.07 11.23
C LYS A 93 6.09 -8.78 12.74
N SER A 94 7.16 -8.19 13.27
CA SER A 94 7.23 -7.74 14.67
C SER A 94 6.20 -6.65 14.95
N PHE A 95 6.12 -5.64 14.07
CA PHE A 95 5.15 -4.55 14.18
C PHE A 95 3.70 -5.03 14.16
N LEU A 96 3.36 -5.96 13.27
CA LEU A 96 2.03 -6.55 13.20
C LEU A 96 1.72 -7.38 14.45
N SER A 97 2.67 -8.18 14.93
CA SER A 97 2.49 -8.99 16.14
C SER A 97 2.18 -8.11 17.37
N GLY A 98 2.85 -6.97 17.52
CA GLY A 98 2.57 -6.00 18.58
C GLY A 98 1.18 -5.34 18.46
N ARG A 99 0.69 -5.08 17.24
CA ARG A 99 -0.66 -4.53 17.00
C ARG A 99 -1.78 -5.57 17.18
N LEU A 100 -1.53 -6.82 16.83
CA LEU A 100 -2.50 -7.89 17.02
C LEU A 100 -2.65 -8.25 18.50
N ALA A 101 -1.58 -8.21 19.29
CA ALA A 101 -1.66 -8.38 20.75
C ALA A 101 -2.55 -7.33 21.43
N SER A 102 -2.51 -6.07 20.98
CA SER A 102 -3.35 -4.98 21.50
C SER A 102 -4.80 -5.01 20.97
N SER A 103 -5.03 -5.58 19.78
CA SER A 103 -6.37 -5.67 19.18
C SER A 103 -7.17 -6.89 19.67
N VAL A 104 -6.50 -8.03 19.92
CA VAL A 104 -7.15 -9.25 20.43
C VAL A 104 -7.56 -9.11 21.90
N SER A 105 -6.82 -8.32 22.69
CA SER A 105 -7.17 -8.04 24.10
C SER A 105 -8.51 -7.32 24.25
N LYS A 106 -8.98 -6.59 23.22
CA LYS A 106 -10.27 -5.87 23.25
C LYS A 106 -11.48 -6.74 22.86
N PHE A 107 -11.26 -7.89 22.23
CA PHE A 107 -12.34 -8.78 21.76
C PHE A 107 -12.49 -10.09 22.54
N MET A 108 -11.60 -10.36 23.49
CA MET A 108 -11.61 -11.62 24.25
C MET A 108 -12.09 -11.39 25.69
N THR A 109 -13.36 -11.02 25.86
CA THR A 109 -14.07 -11.33 27.11
C THR A 109 -14.35 -12.84 27.14
N PRO A 110 -13.84 -13.61 28.11
CA PRO A 110 -14.15 -15.04 28.22
C PRO A 110 -15.61 -15.17 28.68
N GLY A 111 -16.51 -15.71 27.85
CA GLY A 111 -17.87 -15.98 28.35
C GLY A 111 -18.97 -16.45 27.39
N SER A 112 -18.82 -16.42 26.06
CA SER A 112 -19.98 -16.68 25.17
C SER A 112 -19.83 -17.78 24.13
N TRP A 113 -18.81 -18.64 24.20
CA TRP A 113 -18.78 -19.85 23.38
C TRP A 113 -19.57 -20.97 24.08
N ARG A 114 -20.90 -20.92 24.00
CA ARG A 114 -21.73 -22.12 24.18
C ARG A 114 -21.52 -23.00 22.95
N SER A 115 -20.73 -24.04 23.10
CA SER A 115 -20.62 -25.17 22.18
C SER A 115 -22.00 -25.82 22.05
N ALA A 116 -22.59 -25.72 20.87
CA ALA A 116 -23.69 -26.60 20.48
C ALA A 116 -23.10 -28.00 20.28
N THR A 117 -23.31 -28.88 21.26
CA THR A 117 -23.12 -30.33 21.08
C THR A 117 -24.19 -30.86 20.13
N PRO A 118 -23.85 -31.71 19.14
CA PRO A 118 -24.86 -32.46 18.42
C PRO A 118 -25.38 -33.56 19.35
N THR A 119 -26.60 -33.39 19.85
CA THR A 119 -27.30 -34.44 20.60
C THR A 119 -27.57 -35.60 19.65
N GLY A 120 -26.96 -36.75 19.93
CA GLY A 120 -27.19 -37.99 19.21
C GLY A 120 -28.66 -38.40 19.24
N CYS A 121 -29.19 -38.68 18.05
CA CYS A 121 -30.46 -39.37 17.86
C CYS A 121 -30.28 -40.83 18.31
N ARG A 122 -31.12 -41.29 19.23
CA ARG A 122 -31.26 -42.71 19.58
C ARG A 122 -32.75 -43.06 19.54
N THR A 123 -33.02 -44.28 19.01
CA THR A 123 -34.27 -45.04 18.90
C THR A 123 -35.32 -44.61 17.85
N CYS A 124 -35.34 -45.33 16.72
CA CYS A 124 -36.22 -46.49 16.48
C CYS A 124 -35.41 -47.59 15.77
#